data_AF-A0AAV2TT38-F1
#
_entry.id   AF-A0AAV2TT38-F1
#
_cell.length_a   1.000
_cell.length_b   1.000
_cell.length_c   1.000
_cell.angle_alpha   90.00
_cell.angle_beta   90.00
_cell.angle_gamma   90.00
#
_symmetry.space_group_name_H-M   'P 1'
#
loop_
_entity.id
_entity.type
_entity.pdbx_description
1 polymer ?
#
loop_
_entity_poly.entity_id
_entity_poly.type
_entity_poly.pdbx_seq_one_letter_code
_entity_poly.pdbx_strand_id
1 'polypeptide(L)'
;MNHTTRKTVMAQLAGSWHCKSHHNMAAFLCEIGDLDGSVSEVEFEVRKLTITFPDPEHVVFEYRGNFGSHVEKCKFGSVCEYKGIHGKTFKTVLTKESETCMKSTLQDVVHPGHILYHLAGENLHVECITGDVRALSIYTRDQ
;
A
#
# COMPACT_ATOMS: atom_id res chain seq x y z
N MET A 1 12.09 34.38 -16.71
CA MET A 1 10.95 33.72 -16.06
C MET A 1 11.25 32.23 -16.01
N ASN A 2 11.81 31.74 -14.90
CA ASN A 2 12.10 30.32 -14.73
C ASN A 2 10.87 29.66 -14.09
N HIS A 3 10.02 29.06 -14.92
CA HIS A 3 9.04 28.08 -14.44
C HIS A 3 9.80 26.79 -14.12
N THR A 4 10.47 26.77 -12.98
CA THR A 4 10.93 25.50 -12.38
C THR A 4 9.66 24.76 -11.95
N THR A 5 9.21 23.85 -12.81
CA THR A 5 8.16 22.90 -12.50
C THR A 5 8.60 22.17 -11.22
N ARG A 6 8.07 22.58 -10.07
CA ARG A 6 8.07 21.75 -8.86
C ARG A 6 7.25 20.52 -9.21
N LYS A 7 7.88 19.52 -9.84
CA LYS A 7 7.33 18.16 -9.85
C LYS A 7 7.20 17.82 -8.37
N THR A 8 5.96 17.72 -7.92
CA THR A 8 5.63 17.38 -6.55
C THR A 8 6.35 16.07 -6.22
N VAL A 9 7.13 16.06 -5.14
CA VAL A 9 7.72 14.84 -4.57
C VAL A 9 6.63 13.77 -4.52
N MET A 10 6.92 12.55 -5.00
CA MET A 10 5.98 11.41 -5.13
C MET A 10 5.06 11.36 -6.36
N ALA A 11 5.09 12.36 -7.26
CA ALA A 11 4.22 12.38 -8.45
C ALA A 11 4.36 11.13 -9.33
N GLN A 12 5.50 10.44 -9.27
CA GLN A 12 5.73 9.20 -10.02
C GLN A 12 4.90 8.03 -9.50
N LEU A 13 4.55 7.99 -8.21
CA LEU A 13 3.69 6.95 -7.65
C LEU A 13 2.20 7.22 -7.91
N ALA A 14 1.84 8.46 -8.25
CA ALA A 14 0.46 8.84 -8.53
C ALA A 14 -0.06 8.12 -9.78
N GLY A 15 -1.29 7.63 -9.71
CA GLY A 15 -1.94 6.97 -10.84
C GLY A 15 -2.84 5.81 -10.43
N SER A 16 -3.48 5.20 -11.43
CA SER A 16 -4.19 3.93 -11.29
C SER A 16 -3.26 2.78 -11.68
N TRP A 17 -3.27 1.73 -10.87
CA TRP A 17 -2.40 0.58 -10.99
C TRP A 17 -3.22 -0.70 -10.95
N HIS A 18 -3.05 -1.58 -11.94
CA HIS A 18 -3.69 -2.88 -12.00
C HIS A 18 -2.77 -3.98 -11.48
N CYS A 19 -3.27 -4.80 -10.56
CA CYS A 19 -2.50 -5.90 -10.00
C CYS A 19 -2.24 -6.97 -11.07
N LYS A 20 -1.00 -7.42 -11.15
CA LYS A 20 -0.58 -8.56 -11.97
C LYS A 20 -0.42 -9.83 -11.17
N SER A 21 0.13 -9.72 -9.98
CA SER A 21 0.35 -10.87 -9.12
C SER A 21 0.48 -10.46 -7.66
N HIS A 22 0.12 -11.42 -6.80
CA HIS A 22 0.40 -11.41 -5.38
C HIS A 22 1.26 -12.64 -5.07
N HIS A 23 2.21 -12.49 -4.17
CA HIS A 23 3.12 -13.53 -3.73
C HIS A 23 3.19 -13.55 -2.21
N ASN A 24 2.88 -14.69 -1.58
CA ASN A 24 2.99 -14.92 -0.13
C ASN A 24 2.15 -13.97 0.74
N MET A 25 1.09 -13.39 0.19
CA MET A 25 0.30 -12.38 0.90
C MET A 25 -0.52 -12.97 2.05
N ALA A 26 -1.00 -14.21 1.90
CA ALA A 26 -1.72 -14.88 2.99
C ALA A 26 -0.85 -15.03 4.23
N ALA A 27 0.44 -15.38 4.07
CA ALA A 27 1.35 -15.48 5.21
C ALA A 27 1.52 -14.14 5.92
N PHE A 28 1.72 -13.04 5.18
CA PHE A 28 1.85 -11.71 5.77
C PHE A 28 0.60 -11.31 6.57
N LEU A 29 -0.58 -11.52 5.99
CA LEU A 29 -1.86 -11.17 6.64
C LEU A 29 -2.11 -12.03 7.88
N CYS A 30 -1.72 -13.30 7.86
CA CYS A 30 -1.76 -14.17 9.04
C CYS A 30 -0.88 -13.61 10.16
N GLU A 31 0.36 -13.24 9.84
CA GLU A 31 1.34 -12.72 10.81
C GLU A 31 0.93 -11.39 11.47
N ILE A 32 0.27 -10.50 10.73
CA ILE A 32 -0.28 -9.26 11.32
C ILE A 32 -1.63 -9.48 12.04
N GLY A 33 -2.19 -10.69 11.94
CA GLY A 33 -3.46 -11.08 12.54
C GLY A 33 -4.67 -10.50 11.81
N ASP A 34 -4.58 -10.32 10.49
CA ASP A 34 -5.69 -9.94 9.59
C ASP A 34 -6.34 -11.15 8.90
N LEU A 35 -5.77 -12.36 8.99
CA LEU A 35 -6.46 -13.59 8.61
C LEU A 35 -7.03 -14.29 9.85
N ASP A 36 -8.26 -14.77 9.76
CA ASP A 36 -8.89 -15.67 10.74
C ASP A 36 -8.72 -17.16 10.37
N GLY A 37 -7.84 -17.47 9.42
CA GLY A 37 -7.52 -18.83 8.98
C GLY A 37 -8.48 -19.42 7.93
N SER A 38 -9.50 -18.66 7.49
CA SER A 38 -10.51 -19.15 6.53
C SER A 38 -10.15 -18.94 5.05
N VAL A 39 -9.14 -18.13 4.75
CA VAL A 39 -8.87 -17.65 3.38
C VAL A 39 -7.56 -18.20 2.81
N SER A 40 -7.67 -18.83 1.64
CA SER A 40 -6.53 -19.21 0.79
C SER A 40 -6.02 -17.99 0.00
N GLU A 41 -4.75 -17.99 -0.45
CA GLU A 41 -4.16 -16.91 -1.27
C GLU A 41 -5.02 -16.48 -2.48
N VAL A 42 -5.91 -17.37 -2.95
CA VAL A 42 -6.78 -17.17 -4.12
C VAL A 42 -7.85 -16.11 -3.90
N GLU A 43 -8.25 -15.81 -2.65
CA GLU A 43 -9.29 -14.79 -2.39
C GLU A 43 -8.70 -13.38 -2.19
N PHE A 44 -7.36 -13.26 -2.06
CA PHE A 44 -6.70 -11.97 -2.00
C PHE A 44 -6.61 -11.34 -3.40
N GLU A 45 -7.63 -10.58 -3.78
CA GLU A 45 -7.62 -9.88 -5.06
C GLU A 45 -7.89 -8.38 -4.87
N VAL A 46 -6.92 -7.65 -4.31
CA VAL A 46 -6.81 -6.22 -4.60
C VAL A 46 -6.40 -6.09 -6.07
N ARG A 47 -7.39 -5.98 -6.95
CA ARG A 47 -7.19 -5.93 -8.40
C ARG A 47 -6.70 -4.58 -8.89
N LYS A 48 -7.05 -3.51 -8.17
CA LYS A 48 -6.68 -2.14 -8.54
C LYS A 48 -6.32 -1.32 -7.31
N LEU A 49 -5.27 -0.51 -7.47
CA LEU A 49 -4.82 0.48 -6.51
C LEU A 49 -4.70 1.82 -7.22
N THR A 50 -5.41 2.84 -6.73
CA THR A 50 -5.22 4.22 -7.17
C THR A 50 -4.51 5.00 -6.07
N ILE A 51 -3.41 5.67 -6.41
CA ILE A 51 -2.67 6.54 -5.50
C ILE A 51 -2.84 7.98 -5.98
N THR A 52 -3.33 8.85 -5.08
CA THR A 52 -3.55 10.28 -5.36
C THR A 52 -2.90 11.13 -4.28
N PHE A 53 -2.28 12.25 -4.67
CA PHE A 53 -1.72 13.25 -3.75
C PHE A 53 -2.54 14.54 -3.87
N PRO A 54 -3.58 14.74 -3.03
CA PRO A 54 -4.39 15.95 -3.10
C PRO A 54 -3.59 17.21 -2.75
N ASP A 55 -2.57 17.08 -1.91
CA ASP A 55 -1.60 18.10 -1.57
C ASP A 55 -0.25 17.45 -1.15
N PRO A 56 0.82 18.22 -0.90
CA PRO A 56 2.13 17.66 -0.58
C PRO A 56 2.21 16.88 0.74
N GLU A 57 1.28 17.04 1.67
CA GLU A 57 1.29 16.37 2.98
C GLU A 57 0.39 15.14 3.06
N HIS A 58 -0.52 14.98 2.10
CA HIS A 58 -1.52 13.92 2.12
C HIS A 58 -1.41 12.97 0.93
N VAL A 59 -1.81 11.73 1.16
CA VAL A 59 -2.01 10.72 0.13
C VAL A 59 -3.36 10.05 0.34
N VAL A 60 -3.97 9.64 -0.77
CA VAL A 60 -5.19 8.85 -0.80
C VAL A 60 -4.89 7.57 -1.56
N PHE A 61 -5.13 6.44 -0.91
CA PHE A 61 -5.11 5.12 -1.53
C PHE A 61 -6.56 4.67 -1.73
N GLU A 62 -6.92 4.32 -2.96
CA GLU A 62 -8.18 3.66 -3.26
C GLU A 62 -7.89 2.25 -3.75
N TYR A 63 -8.26 1.26 -2.93
CA TYR A 63 -8.17 -0.15 -3.26
C TYR A 63 -9.50 -0.61 -3.83
N ARG A 64 -9.47 -1.40 -4.90
CA ARG A 64 -10.64 -2.09 -5.42
C ARG A 64 -10.32 -3.55 -5.63
N GLY A 65 -11.17 -4.40 -5.10
CA GLY A 65 -11.06 -5.85 -5.20
C GLY A 65 -12.41 -6.55 -5.20
N ASN A 66 -12.39 -7.86 -5.03
CA ASN A 66 -13.62 -8.68 -5.03
C ASN A 66 -14.57 -8.33 -3.87
N PHE A 67 -14.03 -7.84 -2.76
CA PHE A 67 -14.79 -7.47 -1.56
C PHE A 67 -15.28 -6.01 -1.56
N GLY A 68 -15.15 -5.30 -2.69
CA GLY A 68 -15.58 -3.93 -2.86
C GLY A 68 -14.43 -2.93 -2.96
N SER A 69 -14.74 -1.66 -2.71
CA SER A 69 -13.76 -0.57 -2.69
C SER A 69 -13.49 -0.08 -1.28
N HIS A 70 -12.24 0.26 -1.02
CA HIS A 70 -11.79 0.87 0.22
C HIS A 70 -10.94 2.10 -0.07
N VAL A 71 -11.10 3.15 0.72
CA VAL A 71 -10.35 4.41 0.58
C VAL A 71 -9.65 4.72 1.90
N GLU A 72 -8.33 4.84 1.84
CA GLU A 72 -7.48 5.28 2.94
C GLU A 72 -6.97 6.68 2.65
N LYS A 73 -7.08 7.58 3.64
CA LYS A 73 -6.54 8.94 3.57
C LYS A 73 -5.50 9.09 4.65
N CYS A 74 -4.26 9.34 4.25
CA CYS A 74 -3.13 9.41 5.16
C CYS A 74 -2.44 10.77 5.08
N LYS A 75 -2.08 11.34 6.23
CA LYS A 75 -1.13 12.44 6.34
C LYS A 75 0.26 11.86 6.64
N PHE A 76 1.27 12.28 5.89
CA PHE A 76 2.64 11.83 6.14
C PHE A 76 3.11 12.19 7.55
N GLY A 77 3.78 11.24 8.21
CA GLY A 77 4.29 11.36 9.58
C GLY A 77 3.21 11.32 10.66
N SER A 78 1.94 11.17 10.31
CA SER A 78 0.82 11.07 11.25
C SER A 78 0.28 9.65 11.30
N VAL A 79 -0.33 9.28 12.43
CA VAL A 79 -1.05 8.01 12.56
C VAL A 79 -2.29 8.04 11.68
N CYS A 80 -2.46 6.98 10.90
CA CYS A 80 -3.56 6.76 9.97
C CYS A 80 -4.13 5.36 10.20
N GLU A 81 -5.37 5.14 9.78
CA GLU A 81 -5.98 3.81 9.80
C GLU A 81 -5.66 3.06 8.51
N TYR A 82 -5.13 1.85 8.65
CA TYR A 82 -5.01 0.86 7.59
C TYR A 82 -6.12 -0.16 7.78
N LYS A 83 -6.98 -0.35 6.79
CA LYS A 83 -8.03 -1.36 6.88
C LYS A 83 -7.54 -2.62 6.20
N GLY A 84 -7.29 -3.63 7.03
CA GLY A 84 -7.09 -4.98 6.58
C GLY A 84 -8.27 -5.48 5.75
N ILE A 85 -8.01 -6.45 4.90
CA ILE A 85 -8.99 -6.95 3.94
C ILE A 85 -10.16 -7.68 4.63
N HIS A 86 -9.95 -8.22 5.84
CA HIS A 86 -10.99 -8.86 6.65
C HIS A 86 -11.69 -7.87 7.59
N GLY A 87 -11.52 -6.57 7.34
CA GLY A 87 -12.19 -5.51 8.07
C GLY A 87 -11.55 -5.18 9.41
N LYS A 88 -10.44 -5.84 9.79
CA LYS A 88 -9.64 -5.42 10.94
C LYS A 88 -8.94 -4.12 10.62
N THR A 89 -9.05 -3.15 11.51
CA THR A 89 -8.35 -1.87 11.37
C THR A 89 -7.07 -1.91 12.18
N PHE A 90 -5.99 -1.50 11.55
CA PHE A 90 -4.68 -1.32 12.17
C PHE A 90 -4.32 0.17 12.14
N LYS A 91 -3.44 0.58 13.05
CA LYS A 91 -2.83 1.90 12.96
C LYS A 91 -1.56 1.80 12.14
N THR A 92 -1.26 2.84 11.39
CA THR A 92 -0.01 2.92 10.64
C THR A 92 0.51 4.35 10.61
N VAL A 93 1.83 4.52 10.47
CA VAL A 93 2.44 5.81 10.13
C VAL A 93 3.04 5.71 8.74
N LEU A 94 2.53 6.53 7.83
CA LEU A 94 3.06 6.63 6.48
C LEU A 94 4.18 7.67 6.41
N THR A 95 5.31 7.29 5.84
CA THR A 95 6.49 8.14 5.68
C THR A 95 6.96 8.15 4.22
N LYS A 96 7.62 9.24 3.82
CA LYS A 96 8.28 9.35 2.53
C LYS A 96 9.73 8.92 2.70
N GLU A 97 10.14 7.88 1.99
CA GLU A 97 11.51 7.38 2.03
C GLU A 97 12.34 8.00 0.90
N SER A 98 11.74 8.12 -0.30
CA SER A 98 12.33 8.78 -1.46
C SER A 98 11.22 9.31 -2.37
N GLU A 99 11.56 9.96 -3.49
CA GLU A 99 10.58 10.40 -4.49
C GLU A 99 9.78 9.27 -5.17
N THR A 100 10.25 8.03 -5.03
CA THR A 100 9.67 6.83 -5.64
C THR A 100 9.34 5.75 -4.61
N CYS A 101 9.42 6.06 -3.30
CA CYS A 101 9.19 5.09 -2.23
C CYS A 101 8.44 5.70 -1.04
N MET A 102 7.33 5.07 -0.64
CA MET A 102 6.63 5.33 0.62
C MET A 102 6.71 4.11 1.52
N LYS A 103 6.76 4.33 2.82
CA LYS A 103 6.72 3.27 3.84
C LYS A 103 5.59 3.51 4.82
N SER A 104 4.71 2.52 4.95
CA SER A 104 3.64 2.45 5.94
C SER A 104 4.11 1.53 7.07
N THR A 105 4.36 2.07 8.26
CA THR A 105 4.81 1.28 9.41
C THR A 105 3.62 0.91 10.29
N LEU A 106 3.30 -0.38 10.36
CA LEU A 106 2.16 -0.90 11.11
C LEU A 106 2.40 -0.78 12.62
N GLN A 107 1.37 -0.36 13.33
CA GLN A 107 1.30 -0.20 14.77
C GLN A 107 0.16 -1.07 15.32
N ASP A 108 0.26 -1.45 16.59
CA ASP A 108 -0.76 -2.26 17.28
C ASP A 108 -1.08 -3.60 16.58
N VAL A 109 -0.09 -4.16 15.86
CA VAL A 109 -0.15 -5.48 15.19
C VAL A 109 0.49 -6.56 16.06
N VAL A 110 0.14 -7.83 15.81
CA VAL A 110 0.71 -8.99 16.52
C VAL A 110 2.24 -9.02 16.35
N HIS A 111 2.70 -8.88 15.10
CA HIS A 111 4.11 -8.74 14.78
C HIS A 111 4.35 -7.41 14.05
N PRO A 112 5.27 -6.55 14.54
CA PRO A 112 5.62 -5.29 13.89
C PRO A 112 6.07 -5.52 12.44
N GLY A 113 5.48 -4.73 11.54
CA GLY A 113 5.73 -4.86 10.12
C GLY A 113 5.62 -3.52 9.39
N HIS A 114 5.93 -3.55 8.10
CA HIS A 114 5.79 -2.39 7.24
C HIS A 114 5.41 -2.79 5.82
N ILE A 115 4.79 -1.84 5.12
CA ILE A 115 4.40 -1.95 3.72
C ILE A 115 5.18 -0.89 2.95
N LEU A 116 5.98 -1.29 1.97
CA LEU A 116 6.72 -0.42 1.06
C LEU A 116 5.96 -0.30 -0.26
N TYR A 117 5.70 0.92 -0.68
CA TYR A 117 5.15 1.24 -2.00
C TYR A 117 6.25 1.89 -2.81
N HIS A 118 6.81 1.17 -3.79
CA HIS A 118 7.94 1.69 -4.56
C HIS A 118 7.89 1.32 -6.04
N LEU A 119 8.55 2.13 -6.87
CA LEU A 119 8.68 1.84 -8.30
C LEU A 119 9.89 0.96 -8.58
N ALA A 120 9.63 -0.18 -9.23
CA ALA A 120 10.65 -1.05 -9.80
C ALA A 120 10.50 -1.06 -11.33
N GLY A 121 11.25 -0.18 -12.00
CA GLY A 121 11.04 0.11 -13.41
C GLY A 121 9.70 0.84 -13.63
N GLU A 122 8.84 0.30 -14.48
CA GLU A 122 7.51 0.85 -14.77
C GLU A 122 6.40 0.30 -13.86
N ASN A 123 6.73 -0.68 -13.00
CA ASN A 123 5.79 -1.32 -12.11
C ASN A 123 5.80 -0.69 -10.73
N LEU A 124 4.63 -0.65 -10.11
CA LEU A 124 4.51 -0.39 -8.68
C LEU A 124 4.64 -1.72 -7.94
N HIS A 125 5.63 -1.82 -7.07
CA HIS A 125 5.78 -2.91 -6.12
C HIS A 125 5.22 -2.49 -4.77
N VAL A 126 4.39 -3.36 -4.19
CA VAL A 126 3.91 -3.24 -2.82
C VAL A 126 4.48 -4.41 -2.04
N GLU A 127 5.53 -4.16 -1.27
CA GLU A 127 6.22 -5.16 -0.45
C GLU A 127 5.73 -5.08 0.99
N CYS A 128 5.22 -6.18 1.52
CA CYS A 128 4.74 -6.28 2.90
C CYS A 128 5.71 -7.16 3.69
N ILE A 129 6.22 -6.66 4.81
CA ILE A 129 7.29 -7.31 5.57
C ILE A 129 6.90 -7.31 7.06
N THR A 130 6.93 -8.49 7.68
CA THR A 130 6.74 -8.65 9.13
C THR A 130 7.53 -9.87 9.61
N GLY A 131 8.37 -9.72 10.64
CA GLY A 131 9.31 -10.76 11.05
C GLY A 131 10.15 -11.30 9.87
N ASP A 132 10.11 -12.63 9.67
CA ASP A 132 10.74 -13.33 8.55
C ASP A 132 9.85 -13.45 7.30
N VAL A 133 8.59 -13.01 7.40
CA VAL A 133 7.62 -13.10 6.31
C VAL A 133 7.74 -11.89 5.39
N ARG A 134 7.83 -12.18 4.09
CA ARG A 134 7.81 -11.20 3.01
C ARG A 134 6.74 -11.56 2.00
N ALA A 135 5.90 -10.60 1.66
CA ALA A 135 4.93 -10.70 0.59
C ALA A 135 5.15 -9.57 -0.42
N LEU A 136 4.76 -9.82 -1.67
CA LEU A 136 4.91 -8.86 -2.75
C LEU A 136 3.64 -8.83 -3.60
N SER A 137 3.18 -7.63 -3.92
CA SER A 137 2.21 -7.41 -4.98
C SER A 137 2.82 -6.55 -6.08
N ILE A 138 2.67 -6.99 -7.32
CA ILE A 138 3.21 -6.29 -8.49
C ILE A 138 2.05 -5.69 -9.25
N TYR A 139 2.10 -4.38 -9.51
CA TYR A 139 1.09 -3.67 -10.26
C TYR A 139 1.69 -2.99 -11.49
N THR A 140 0.96 -3.02 -12.60
CA THR A 140 1.25 -2.24 -13.81
C THR A 140 0.36 -1.02 -13.86
N ARG A 141 0.84 0.08 -14.41
CA ARG A 141 0.03 1.29 -14.58
C ARG A 141 -1.13 1.04 -15.57
N ASP A 142 -2.31 1.56 -15.26
CA ASP A 142 -3.42 1.63 -16.22
C ASP A 142 -3.03 2.61 -17.35
N GLN A 143 -3.23 2.19 -18.60
CA GLN A 143 -3.02 3.03 -19.78
C GLN A 143 -4.10 4.09 -19.91
#